data_AF-J9EVB4-F1
#
_entry.id   AF-J9EVB4-F1
#
_cell.length_a   1.000
_cell.length_b   1.000
_cell.length_c   1.000
_cell.angle_alpha   90.00
_cell.angle_beta   90.00
_cell.angle_gamma   90.00
#
_symmetry.space_group_name_H-M   'P 1'
#
loop_
_entity.id
_entity.type
_entity.pdbx_description
1 polymer ?
#
loop_
_entity_poly.entity_id
_entity_poly.type
_entity_poly.pdbx_seq_one_letter_code
_entity_poly.pdbx_strand_id
1 'polypeptide(L)'
;MSKNILGHAFYQLLILFALIFAGERFFEIESGRWAALHSPPSEHFTIVFNTFVMMTLFNEINARKIHGERNIFTGLFSNPIYYVIWIATMVAQIFIVQFGGRWFSTAALNLEQWLWCLAFGVGVLLWGQVVTTIPTSGLPKNMAIGGGDVTSTENILSGEYEDPATHEKRSGQILWIRGLTRLQTQ
;
A
#
# COMPACT_ATOMS: atom_id res chain seq x y z
N MET A 1 -15.18 -3.29 -2.33
CA MET A 1 -13.80 -3.68 -1.96
C MET A 1 -13.01 -4.30 -3.12
N SER A 2 -13.47 -5.39 -3.73
CA SER A 2 -12.75 -6.09 -4.83
C SER A 2 -12.34 -5.21 -6.00
N LYS A 3 -13.18 -4.24 -6.40
CA LYS A 3 -12.87 -3.29 -7.48
C LYS A 3 -11.56 -2.53 -7.25
N ASN A 4 -11.33 -2.03 -6.04
CA ASN A 4 -10.14 -1.24 -5.74
C ASN A 4 -8.89 -2.12 -5.75
N ILE A 5 -8.99 -3.32 -5.16
CA ILE A 5 -7.89 -4.29 -5.13
C ILE A 5 -7.49 -4.69 -6.56
N LEU A 6 -8.47 -5.13 -7.37
CA LEU A 6 -8.21 -5.56 -8.75
C LEU A 6 -7.76 -4.41 -9.64
N GLY A 7 -8.36 -3.22 -9.50
CA GLY A 7 -8.01 -2.04 -10.27
C GLY A 7 -6.57 -1.58 -10.01
N HIS A 8 -6.15 -1.52 -8.75
CA HIS A 8 -4.77 -1.17 -8.41
C HIS A 8 -3.77 -2.27 -8.78
N ALA A 9 -4.11 -3.54 -8.57
CA ALA A 9 -3.26 -4.66 -8.98
C ALA A 9 -3.05 -4.68 -10.51
N PHE A 10 -4.11 -4.42 -11.28
CA PHE A 10 -4.01 -4.33 -12.74
C PHE A 10 -3.07 -3.22 -13.20
N TYR A 11 -3.19 -2.02 -12.61
CA TYR A 11 -2.29 -0.91 -12.92
C TYR A 11 -0.83 -1.24 -12.60
N GLN A 12 -0.56 -1.76 -11.40
CA GLN A 12 0.80 -2.12 -10.98
C GLN A 12 1.40 -3.19 -11.91
N LEU A 13 0.64 -4.24 -12.21
CA LEU A 13 1.11 -5.31 -13.08
C LEU A 13 1.37 -4.82 -14.52
N LEU A 14 0.52 -3.95 -15.06
CA LEU A 14 0.71 -3.36 -16.38
C LEU A 14 2.00 -2.53 -16.43
N ILE A 15 2.21 -1.64 -15.45
CA ILE A 15 3.42 -0.80 -15.41
C ILE A 15 4.67 -1.65 -15.21
N LEU A 16 4.65 -2.63 -14.30
CA LEU A 16 5.81 -3.49 -14.07
C LEU A 16 6.16 -4.34 -15.29
N PHE A 17 5.18 -4.90 -15.99
CA PHE A 17 5.46 -5.61 -17.23
C PHE A 17 5.97 -4.69 -18.34
N ALA A 18 5.42 -3.47 -18.46
CA ALA A 18 5.93 -2.48 -19.39
C ALA A 18 7.40 -2.16 -19.09
N LEU A 19 7.76 -1.98 -17.81
CA LEU A 19 9.14 -1.72 -17.40
C LEU A 19 10.04 -2.93 -17.63
N ILE A 20 9.61 -4.16 -17.32
CA ILE A 20 10.42 -5.37 -17.52
C ILE A 20 10.74 -5.61 -19.01
N PHE A 21 9.77 -5.41 -19.91
CA PHE A 21 9.93 -5.73 -21.32
C PHE A 21 10.40 -4.56 -22.18
N ALA A 22 9.95 -3.34 -21.87
CA ALA A 22 10.25 -2.14 -22.66
C ALA A 22 11.10 -1.10 -21.92
N GLY A 23 11.36 -1.27 -20.61
CA GLY A 23 12.13 -0.31 -19.81
C GLY A 23 13.55 -0.10 -20.30
N GLU A 24 14.22 -1.15 -20.78
CA GLU A 24 15.58 -1.02 -21.37
C GLU A 24 15.62 -0.02 -22.53
N ARG A 25 14.56 0.01 -23.37
CA ARG A 25 14.48 0.91 -24.53
C ARG A 25 14.01 2.30 -24.12
N PHE A 26 13.14 2.38 -23.11
CA PHE A 26 12.59 3.65 -22.64
C PHE A 26 13.62 4.48 -21.87
N PHE A 27 14.48 3.82 -21.09
CA PHE A 27 15.53 4.47 -20.29
C PHE A 27 16.91 4.42 -20.95
N GLU A 28 17.03 3.82 -22.15
CA GLU A 28 18.29 3.63 -22.87
C GLU A 28 19.40 2.98 -22.02
N ILE A 29 19.03 1.98 -21.22
CA ILE A 29 19.92 1.26 -20.30
C ILE A 29 20.15 -0.19 -20.73
N GLU A 30 21.22 -0.80 -20.20
CA GLU A 30 21.51 -2.22 -20.44
C GLU A 30 20.43 -3.13 -19.84
N SER A 31 20.07 -4.16 -20.60
CA SER A 31 19.07 -5.13 -20.18
C SER A 31 19.57 -6.03 -19.07
N GLY A 32 18.95 -5.94 -17.89
CA GLY A 32 19.18 -6.91 -16.82
C GLY A 32 18.68 -8.34 -17.14
N ARG A 33 17.83 -8.55 -18.14
CA ARG A 33 17.10 -9.83 -18.33
C ARG A 33 17.98 -11.02 -18.66
N TRP A 34 19.10 -10.79 -19.35
CA TRP A 34 20.00 -11.84 -19.83
C TRP A 34 21.32 -11.88 -19.03
N ALA A 35 21.36 -11.19 -17.89
CA ALA A 35 22.56 -11.10 -17.09
C ALA A 35 22.88 -12.44 -16.42
N ALA A 36 24.16 -12.80 -16.36
CA ALA A 36 24.61 -14.06 -15.74
C ALA A 36 24.30 -14.09 -14.22
N LEU A 37 24.25 -15.29 -13.64
CA LEU A 37 23.83 -15.53 -12.23
C LEU A 37 24.66 -14.76 -11.16
N HIS A 38 25.85 -14.25 -11.51
CA HIS A 38 26.71 -13.44 -10.64
C HIS A 38 27.02 -12.04 -11.20
N SER A 39 26.20 -11.57 -12.13
CA SER A 39 26.29 -10.22 -12.65
C SER A 39 26.05 -9.17 -11.55
N PRO A 40 26.66 -7.98 -11.66
CA PRO A 40 26.34 -6.88 -10.76
C PRO A 40 24.85 -6.50 -10.87
N PRO A 41 24.27 -5.88 -9.82
CA PRO A 41 22.91 -5.35 -9.88
C PRO A 41 22.69 -4.49 -11.12
N SER A 42 21.62 -4.75 -11.87
CA SER A 42 21.29 -3.96 -13.06
C SER A 42 20.43 -2.74 -12.70
N GLU A 43 20.68 -1.62 -13.36
CA GLU A 43 19.81 -0.43 -13.27
C GLU A 43 18.39 -0.78 -13.70
N HIS A 44 18.24 -1.62 -14.72
CA HIS A 44 16.94 -2.04 -15.25
C HIS A 44 16.05 -2.68 -14.18
N PHE A 45 16.55 -3.69 -13.45
CA PHE A 45 15.75 -4.29 -12.38
C PHE A 45 15.62 -3.38 -11.15
N THR A 46 16.57 -2.47 -10.94
CA THR A 46 16.43 -1.49 -9.86
C THR A 46 15.32 -0.48 -10.15
N ILE A 47 15.13 -0.05 -11.40
CA ILE A 47 13.98 0.79 -11.81
C ILE A 47 12.66 0.04 -11.58
N VAL A 48 12.59 -1.24 -11.96
CA VAL A 48 11.39 -2.07 -11.74
C VAL A 48 11.07 -2.16 -10.24
N PHE A 49 12.08 -2.48 -9.42
CA PHE A 49 11.94 -2.55 -7.97
C PHE A 49 11.53 -1.20 -7.36
N ASN A 50 12.23 -0.11 -7.70
CA ASN A 50 11.95 1.20 -7.14
C ASN A 50 10.56 1.69 -7.54
N THR A 51 10.16 1.46 -8.80
CA THR A 51 8.81 1.80 -9.26
C THR A 51 7.75 0.99 -8.53
N PHE A 52 7.98 -0.31 -8.30
CA PHE A 52 7.07 -1.13 -7.49
C PHE A 52 6.89 -0.55 -6.08
N VAL A 53 7.99 -0.28 -5.37
CA VAL A 53 7.92 0.30 -4.02
C VAL A 53 7.22 1.66 -4.05
N MET A 54 7.55 2.51 -5.00
CA MET A 54 6.92 3.83 -5.12
C MET A 54 5.41 3.72 -5.37
N MET A 55 4.99 2.84 -6.29
CA MET A 55 3.57 2.59 -6.53
C MET A 55 2.86 2.02 -5.30
N THR A 56 3.50 1.16 -4.51
CA THR A 56 2.90 0.65 -3.26
C THR A 56 2.77 1.74 -2.19
N LEU A 57 3.78 2.61 -2.07
CA LEU A 57 3.79 3.72 -1.13
C LEU A 57 2.71 4.76 -1.43
N PHE A 58 2.50 5.11 -2.71
CA PHE A 58 1.40 6.00 -3.09
C PHE A 58 0.04 5.30 -3.06
N ASN A 59 -0.02 3.99 -3.33
CA ASN A 59 -1.25 3.23 -3.16
C ASN A 59 -1.72 3.21 -1.70
N GLU A 60 -0.81 3.24 -0.73
CA GLU A 60 -1.14 3.34 0.69
C GLU A 60 -2.01 4.57 0.99
N ILE A 61 -1.76 5.70 0.32
CA ILE A 61 -2.56 6.92 0.46
C ILE A 61 -3.99 6.70 -0.06
N ASN A 62 -4.15 6.10 -1.24
CA ASN A 62 -5.47 5.75 -1.78
C ASN A 62 -6.21 4.73 -0.89
N ALA A 63 -5.48 3.77 -0.33
CA ALA A 63 -6.04 2.72 0.52
C ALA A 63 -6.63 3.24 1.84
N ARG A 64 -6.33 4.48 2.25
CA ARG A 64 -6.96 5.12 3.43
C ARG A 64 -8.46 5.33 3.25
N LYS A 65 -8.92 5.51 2.01
CA LYS A 65 -10.28 5.93 1.68
C LYS A 65 -10.88 5.02 0.61
N ILE A 66 -11.44 3.90 1.06
CA ILE A 66 -11.95 2.83 0.18
C ILE A 66 -13.45 2.93 -0.15
N HIS A 67 -14.21 3.75 0.58
CA HIS A 67 -15.68 3.84 0.51
C HIS A 67 -16.20 4.87 -0.51
N GLY A 68 -15.48 5.08 -1.62
CA GLY A 68 -15.91 6.02 -2.67
C GLY A 68 -15.74 7.50 -2.33
N GLU A 69 -15.06 7.81 -1.22
CA GLU A 69 -14.63 9.17 -0.89
C GLU A 69 -13.56 9.63 -1.90
N ARG A 70 -13.86 10.68 -2.68
CA ARG A 70 -12.92 11.19 -3.70
C ARG A 70 -11.73 11.93 -3.09
N ASN A 71 -11.89 12.54 -1.92
CA ASN A 71 -10.82 13.30 -1.29
C ASN A 71 -9.95 12.41 -0.38
N ILE A 72 -8.90 11.84 -0.96
CA ILE A 72 -7.90 11.01 -0.26
C ILE A 72 -7.01 11.79 0.71
N PHE A 73 -6.94 13.12 0.57
CA PHE A 73 -6.11 14.00 1.39
C PHE A 73 -6.81 14.48 2.66
N THR A 74 -8.15 14.35 2.74
CA THR A 74 -8.89 14.70 3.96
C THR A 74 -8.39 13.89 5.15
N GLY A 75 -8.00 14.59 6.21
CA GLY A 75 -7.49 13.95 7.43
C GLY A 75 -6.14 13.27 7.25
N LEU A 76 -5.33 13.59 6.24
CA LEU A 76 -3.95 13.07 6.11
C LEU A 76 -3.09 13.42 7.33
N PHE A 77 -3.18 14.67 7.78
CA PHE A 77 -2.37 15.18 8.89
C PHE A 77 -3.01 14.99 10.27
N SER A 78 -4.20 14.37 10.36
CA SER A 78 -4.85 14.14 11.66
C SER A 78 -4.24 12.97 12.44
N ASN A 79 -3.51 12.08 11.77
CA ASN A 79 -2.82 10.95 12.40
C ASN A 79 -1.31 11.06 12.20
N PRO A 80 -0.56 11.48 13.25
CA PRO A 80 0.90 11.57 13.22
C PRO A 80 1.62 10.28 12.82
N ILE A 81 1.12 9.13 13.28
CA ILE A 81 1.73 7.84 13.02
C ILE A 81 1.75 7.54 11.52
N TYR A 82 0.68 7.91 10.80
CA TYR A 82 0.56 7.64 9.37
C TYR A 82 1.65 8.34 8.55
N TYR A 83 1.75 9.67 8.63
CA TYR A 83 2.71 10.39 7.81
C TYR A 83 4.16 10.17 8.28
N VAL A 84 4.38 9.88 9.57
CA VAL A 84 5.72 9.50 10.07
C VAL A 84 6.18 8.19 9.43
N ILE A 85 5.34 7.16 9.41
CA ILE A 85 5.68 5.89 8.77
C ILE A 85 5.89 6.09 7.27
N TRP A 86 5.00 6.82 6.61
CA TRP A 86 5.09 7.07 5.18
C TRP A 86 6.38 7.82 4.79
N ILE A 87 6.76 8.85 5.56
CA ILE A 87 8.01 9.58 5.33
C ILE A 87 9.22 8.69 5.64
N ALA A 88 9.17 7.91 6.73
CA ALA A 88 10.25 7.01 7.11
C ALA A 88 10.50 5.94 6.04
N THR A 89 9.45 5.36 5.46
CA THR A 89 9.57 4.38 4.37
C THR A 89 10.09 5.02 3.08
N MET A 90 9.65 6.25 2.75
CA MET A 90 10.19 7.00 1.62
C MET A 90 11.70 7.25 1.78
N VAL A 91 12.13 7.70 2.95
CA VAL A 91 13.54 7.94 3.27
C VAL A 91 14.35 6.64 3.25
N ALA A 92 13.83 5.58 3.86
CA ALA A 92 14.46 4.27 3.82
C ALA A 92 14.62 3.75 2.37
N GLN A 93 13.62 3.98 1.52
CA GLN A 93 13.68 3.60 0.11
C GLN A 93 14.80 4.34 -0.63
N ILE A 94 15.01 5.63 -0.36
CA ILE A 94 16.14 6.39 -0.90
C ILE A 94 17.47 5.74 -0.49
N PHE A 95 17.61 5.37 0.79
CA PHE A 95 18.83 4.72 1.27
C PHE A 95 19.05 3.33 0.64
N ILE A 96 18.01 2.51 0.52
CA ILE A 96 18.08 1.17 -0.08
C ILE A 96 18.48 1.25 -1.56
N VAL A 97 17.92 2.20 -2.29
CA VAL A 97 18.17 2.32 -3.73
C VAL A 97 19.55 2.92 -4.01
N GLN A 98 19.96 3.95 -3.26
CA GLN A 98 21.21 4.63 -3.52
C GLN A 98 22.43 3.94 -2.88
N PHE A 99 22.24 3.24 -1.75
CA PHE A 99 23.33 2.64 -0.97
C PHE A 99 23.15 1.15 -0.66
N GLY A 100 22.02 0.52 -1.03
CA GLY A 100 21.76 -0.90 -0.73
C GLY A 100 22.69 -1.87 -1.48
N GLY A 101 23.10 -1.52 -2.70
CA GLY A 101 24.12 -2.23 -3.46
C GLY A 101 23.85 -3.73 -3.53
N ARG A 102 24.84 -4.55 -3.18
CA ARG A 102 24.74 -6.02 -3.22
C ARG A 102 23.72 -6.62 -2.24
N TRP A 103 23.43 -5.97 -1.11
CA TRP A 103 22.53 -6.52 -0.09
C TRP A 103 21.09 -6.54 -0.56
N PHE A 104 20.68 -5.50 -1.28
CA PHE A 104 19.34 -5.36 -1.84
C PHE A 104 19.29 -5.58 -3.36
N SER A 105 20.43 -5.96 -3.95
CA SER A 105 20.61 -6.10 -5.40
C SER A 105 20.13 -4.85 -6.17
N THR A 106 20.51 -3.67 -5.67
CA THR A 106 20.17 -2.36 -6.25
C THR A 106 21.40 -1.69 -6.84
N ALA A 107 21.22 -1.03 -7.98
CA ALA A 107 22.18 -0.10 -8.58
C ALA A 107 21.72 1.34 -8.32
N ALA A 108 22.66 2.22 -8.03
CA ALA A 108 22.38 3.64 -7.82
C ALA A 108 21.72 4.24 -9.07
N LEU A 109 20.53 4.82 -8.91
CA LEU A 109 19.83 5.46 -10.01
C LEU A 109 20.19 6.93 -10.15
N ASN A 110 20.11 7.43 -11.39
CA ASN A 110 20.18 8.84 -11.70
C ASN A 110 18.87 9.56 -11.35
N LEU A 111 18.94 10.88 -11.22
CA LEU A 111 17.79 11.71 -10.85
C LEU A 111 16.61 11.55 -11.82
N GLU A 112 16.88 11.46 -13.13
CA GLU A 112 15.84 11.28 -14.14
C GLU A 112 15.07 9.97 -13.95
N GLN A 113 15.78 8.85 -13.75
CA GLN A 113 15.15 7.55 -13.52
C GLN A 113 14.32 7.56 -12.21
N TRP A 114 14.83 8.24 -11.17
CA TRP A 114 14.10 8.49 -9.93
C TRP A 114 12.80 9.26 -10.15
N LEU A 115 12.84 10.33 -10.95
CA LEU A 115 11.67 11.14 -11.27
C LEU A 115 10.61 10.32 -12.03
N TRP A 116 11.03 9.45 -12.95
CA TRP A 116 10.12 8.52 -13.62
C TRP A 116 9.49 7.51 -12.66
N CYS A 117 10.28 6.91 -11.75
CA CYS A 117 9.75 6.02 -10.72
C CYS A 117 8.70 6.74 -9.84
N LEU A 118 9.01 7.99 -9.46
CA LEU A 118 8.09 8.85 -8.71
C LEU A 118 6.82 9.18 -9.50
N ALA A 119 6.96 9.48 -10.80
CA ALA A 119 5.83 9.78 -11.69
C ALA A 119 4.86 8.60 -11.80
N PHE A 120 5.36 7.37 -11.96
CA PHE A 120 4.51 6.17 -11.94
C PHE A 120 3.83 5.97 -10.58
N GLY A 121 4.55 6.23 -9.48
CA GLY A 121 3.98 6.22 -8.13
C GLY A 121 2.83 7.22 -7.96
N VAL A 122 3.04 8.48 -8.30
CA VAL A 122 2.00 9.53 -8.27
C VAL A 122 0.84 9.18 -9.22
N GLY A 123 1.14 8.54 -10.35
CA GLY A 123 0.15 8.00 -11.28
C GLY A 123 -0.87 7.07 -10.62
N VAL A 124 -0.49 6.35 -9.56
CA VAL A 124 -1.40 5.53 -8.77
C VAL A 124 -2.50 6.36 -8.10
N LEU A 125 -2.18 7.57 -7.62
CA LEU A 125 -3.17 8.47 -7.02
C LEU A 125 -4.25 8.87 -8.05
N LEU A 126 -3.81 9.21 -9.26
CA LEU A 126 -4.71 9.55 -10.37
C LEU A 126 -5.53 8.32 -10.81
N TRP A 127 -4.90 7.16 -10.92
CA TRP A 127 -5.57 5.91 -11.25
C TRP A 127 -6.61 5.53 -10.20
N GLY A 128 -6.34 5.78 -8.91
CA GLY A 128 -7.30 5.57 -7.82
C GLY A 128 -8.60 6.34 -8.07
N GLN A 129 -8.51 7.59 -8.52
CA GLN A 129 -9.69 8.38 -8.89
C GLN A 129 -10.47 7.73 -10.05
N VAL A 130 -9.78 7.24 -11.09
CA VAL A 130 -10.42 6.50 -12.19
C VAL A 130 -11.11 5.22 -11.69
N VAL A 131 -10.48 4.45 -10.81
CA VAL A 131 -11.09 3.24 -10.25
C VAL A 131 -12.33 3.57 -9.41
N THR A 132 -12.33 4.70 -8.69
CA THR A 132 -13.52 5.13 -7.92
C THR A 132 -14.72 5.49 -8.80
N THR A 133 -14.51 6.03 -10.01
CA THR A 133 -15.61 6.43 -10.92
C THR A 133 -16.32 5.25 -11.59
N ILE A 134 -15.67 4.09 -11.70
CA ILE A 134 -16.27 2.90 -12.33
C ILE A 134 -17.45 2.40 -11.47
N PRO A 135 -18.69 2.36 -12.00
CA PRO A 135 -19.86 1.94 -11.24
C PRO A 135 -19.81 0.42 -10.96
N THR A 136 -20.14 0.04 -9.74
CA THR A 136 -20.15 -1.37 -9.29
C THR A 136 -21.30 -2.19 -9.88
N SER A 137 -22.27 -1.55 -10.53
CA SER A 137 -23.43 -2.18 -11.17
C SER A 137 -23.10 -3.02 -12.41
N GLY A 138 -21.92 -2.84 -13.01
CA GLY A 138 -21.43 -3.66 -14.14
C GLY A 138 -20.61 -4.89 -13.74
N LEU A 139 -20.34 -5.09 -12.44
CA LEU A 139 -19.51 -6.20 -11.96
C LEU A 139 -20.37 -7.43 -11.63
N PRO A 140 -19.97 -8.65 -12.05
CA PRO A 140 -20.71 -9.87 -11.74
C PRO A 140 -20.87 -10.03 -10.23
N LYS A 141 -22.06 -10.46 -9.78
CA LYS A 141 -22.43 -10.59 -8.35
C LYS A 141 -21.43 -11.42 -7.53
N ASN A 142 -20.70 -12.32 -8.19
CA ASN A 142 -19.65 -13.18 -7.64
C ASN A 142 -18.41 -12.39 -7.15
N MET A 143 -18.20 -11.19 -7.68
CA MET A 143 -17.07 -10.31 -7.38
C MET A 143 -17.45 -9.18 -6.40
N ALA A 144 -18.73 -9.10 -6.00
CA ALA A 144 -19.24 -8.20 -4.96
C ALA A 144 -18.93 -8.72 -3.53
N ILE A 145 -17.85 -9.48 -3.37
CA ILE A 145 -17.32 -9.89 -2.06
C ILE A 145 -16.80 -8.65 -1.31
N GLY A 146 -17.32 -8.43 -0.11
CA GLY A 146 -16.95 -7.30 0.75
C GLY A 146 -17.76 -6.02 0.53
N GLY A 147 -19.02 -6.13 0.07
CA GLY A 147 -19.99 -5.03 0.04
C GLY A 147 -20.82 -4.92 1.32
N GLY A 148 -20.21 -5.10 2.49
CA GLY A 148 -20.84 -4.79 3.77
C GLY A 148 -20.45 -3.36 4.19
N ASP A 149 -21.42 -2.56 4.62
CA ASP A 149 -21.15 -1.24 5.19
C ASP A 149 -20.25 -1.40 6.41
N VAL A 150 -19.10 -0.71 6.41
CA VAL A 150 -18.23 -0.66 7.59
C VAL A 150 -18.91 0.26 8.58
N THR A 151 -19.38 -0.32 9.68
CA THR A 151 -19.94 0.41 10.83
C THR A 151 -18.89 1.42 11.28
N SER A 152 -19.20 2.72 11.13
CA SER A 152 -18.30 3.81 11.52
C SER A 152 -17.77 3.59 12.94
N THR A 153 -16.51 3.93 13.19
CA THR A 153 -15.90 3.81 14.53
C THR A 153 -16.69 4.57 15.61
N GLU A 154 -17.48 5.59 15.22
CA GLU A 154 -18.48 6.23 16.08
C GLU A 154 -19.56 5.26 16.60
N ASN A 155 -20.08 4.33 15.78
CA ASN A 155 -21.06 3.34 16.22
C ASN A 155 -20.44 2.26 17.14
N ILE A 156 -19.13 2.04 17.06
CA ILE A 156 -18.40 1.14 17.96
C ILE A 156 -18.18 1.80 19.33
N LEU A 157 -18.00 3.13 19.34
CA LEU A 157 -17.83 3.93 20.55
C LEU A 157 -19.16 4.32 21.21
N SER A 158 -20.25 4.44 20.44
CA SER A 158 -21.58 4.79 20.95
C SER A 158 -22.28 3.65 21.69
N GLY A 159 -21.70 2.44 21.70
CA GLY A 159 -22.23 1.31 22.48
C GLY A 159 -23.60 0.83 22.03
N GLU A 160 -24.03 1.19 20.82
CA GLU A 160 -25.41 0.93 20.36
C GLU A 160 -25.44 -0.18 19.30
N TYR A 161 -24.83 -1.32 19.63
CA TYR A 161 -25.12 -2.62 19.01
C TYR A 161 -24.84 -3.71 20.06
N GLU A 162 -25.85 -4.03 20.86
CA GLU A 162 -25.84 -5.19 21.74
C GLU A 162 -25.95 -6.46 20.88
N ASP A 163 -24.80 -7.03 20.49
CA ASP A 163 -24.73 -8.40 19.98
C ASP A 163 -24.35 -9.36 21.12
N PRO A 164 -25.27 -10.20 21.62
CA PRO A 164 -25.04 -11.08 22.76
C PRO A 164 -23.94 -12.13 22.53
N ALA A 165 -23.49 -12.36 21.28
CA ALA A 165 -22.43 -13.31 20.97
C ALA A 165 -21.01 -12.84 21.35
N THR A 166 -20.79 -11.53 21.55
CA THR A 166 -19.45 -10.99 21.90
C THR A 166 -19.19 -10.87 23.40
N HIS A 167 -20.22 -11.05 24.24
CA HIS A 167 -20.09 -10.99 25.71
C HIS A 167 -19.11 -12.04 26.26
N GLU A 168 -19.06 -13.22 25.64
CA GLU A 168 -18.27 -14.35 26.12
C GLU A 168 -16.75 -14.11 26.00
N LYS A 169 -16.30 -13.47 24.90
CA LYS A 169 -14.87 -13.18 24.69
C LYS A 169 -14.32 -12.07 25.60
N ARG A 170 -15.16 -11.10 26.01
CA ARG A 170 -14.75 -10.00 26.90
C ARG A 170 -14.86 -10.33 28.39
N SER A 171 -15.66 -11.32 28.79
CA SER A 171 -15.75 -11.79 30.19
C SER A 171 -14.38 -12.30 30.71
N GLY A 172 -13.64 -13.04 29.88
CA GLY A 172 -12.30 -13.54 30.24
C GLY A 172 -11.28 -12.42 30.50
N GLN A 173 -11.31 -11.34 29.70
CA GLN A 173 -10.40 -10.20 29.89
C GLN A 173 -10.73 -9.41 31.16
N ILE A 174 -12.02 -9.25 31.49
CA ILE A 174 -12.47 -8.57 32.70
C ILE A 174 -12.11 -9.39 33.95
N LEU A 175 -12.23 -10.72 33.89
CA LEU A 175 -11.80 -11.62 34.97
C LEU A 175 -10.29 -11.58 35.20
N TRP A 176 -9.50 -11.50 34.12
CA TRP A 176 -8.04 -11.39 34.21
C TRP A 176 -7.59 -10.08 34.85
N ILE A 177 -8.19 -8.95 34.44
CA ILE A 177 -7.90 -7.63 35.04
C ILE A 177 -8.28 -7.61 36.53
N ARG A 178 -9.45 -8.15 36.89
CA ARG A 178 -9.88 -8.26 38.29
C ARG A 178 -9.00 -9.17 39.13
N GLY A 179 -8.44 -10.23 38.54
CA GLY A 179 -7.45 -11.10 39.18
C GLY A 179 -6.17 -10.35 39.52
N LEU A 180 -5.66 -9.54 38.59
CA LEU A 180 -4.47 -8.71 38.81
C LEU A 180 -4.67 -7.65 39.90
N THR A 181 -5.86 -7.03 39.96
CA THR A 181 -6.15 -6.03 41.00
C THR A 181 -6.18 -6.63 42.42
N ARG A 182 -6.53 -7.92 42.56
CA ARG A 182 -6.50 -8.63 43.85
C ARG A 182 -5.08 -8.95 44.31
N LEU A 183 -4.14 -9.13 43.39
CA LEU A 183 -2.73 -9.41 43.71
C LEU A 183 -1.93 -8.16 44.09
N GLN A 184 -2.40 -6.97 43.71
CA GLN A 184 -1.77 -5.69 44.11
C GLN A 184 -2.28 -5.14 45.45
N THR A 185 -3.31 -5.75 46.04
CA THR A 185 -3.94 -5.28 47.29
C THR A 185 -3.70 -6.22 48.48
N GLN A 186 -2.79 -7.19 48.35
CA GLN A 186 -2.14 -7.91 49.47
C GLN A 186 -0.68 -7.51 49.55
#